data_AF-A0A2I0FZE7-F1
#
_entry.id   AF-A0A2I0FZE7-F1
#
_cell.length_a   1.000
_cell.length_b   1.000
_cell.length_c   1.000
_cell.angle_alpha   90.00
_cell.angle_beta   90.00
_cell.angle_gamma   90.00
#
_symmetry.space_group_name_H-M   'P 1'
#
loop_
_entity.id
_entity.type
_entity.pdbx_description
1 polymer ?
#
loop_
_entity_poly.entity_id
_entity_poly.type
_entity_poly.pdbx_seq_one_letter_code
_entity_poly.pdbx_strand_id
1 'polypeptide(L)'
;MISCYTPDFVKVLSENAWTCSCAGCNGVFPKREVKWDSQVRESASILCNTVASAVLNSPTSFQLHTSEVQAGDSVLSEKTQLVNQGCINLLVGSAAKISITLFAIGAFLSKAKTLTSLDEIAALQNEFVTLLDDGTLAMSAKELPVIDSFKLDMMNGLSALVLGSGIELDISAMLKLNEVEVFSSEYKLNWLQEISDCESEVEYSQWLNYFLYPMFDSVFPGTDESMWEQNFLELCQRHFMLKLALGLFSDTESGIDKETFTALAMATWSYDLPTVSHAEKSLIAFSLLN
;
A
#
# COMPACT_ATOMS: atom_id res chain seq x y z
N MET A 1 -21.43 -24.19 3.38
CA MET A 1 -21.41 -22.97 2.54
C MET A 1 -20.82 -21.87 3.39
N ILE A 2 -19.94 -21.05 2.82
CA ILE A 2 -19.29 -19.92 3.48
C ILE A 2 -19.42 -18.66 2.61
N SER A 3 -19.22 -17.49 3.21
CA SER A 3 -19.28 -16.22 2.50
C SER A 3 -18.12 -16.06 1.51
N CYS A 4 -18.45 -15.68 0.28
CA CYS A 4 -17.52 -15.15 -0.71
C CYS A 4 -17.68 -13.63 -0.78
N TYR A 5 -16.57 -12.91 -0.66
CA TYR A 5 -16.52 -11.45 -0.77
C TYR A 5 -15.89 -11.05 -2.11
N THR A 6 -16.64 -10.31 -2.91
CA THR A 6 -16.20 -9.79 -4.22
C THR A 6 -16.23 -8.26 -4.19
N PRO A 7 -15.08 -7.57 -4.33
CA PRO A 7 -15.04 -6.12 -4.46
C PRO A 7 -15.72 -5.65 -5.75
N ASP A 8 -16.23 -4.42 -5.73
CA ASP A 8 -16.92 -3.80 -6.87
C ASP A 8 -16.08 -3.79 -8.14
N PHE A 9 -14.77 -3.53 -8.04
CA PHE A 9 -13.89 -3.53 -9.21
C PHE A 9 -13.85 -4.90 -9.91
N VAL A 10 -13.88 -6.01 -9.16
CA VAL A 10 -13.90 -7.37 -9.74
C VAL A 10 -15.22 -7.62 -10.44
N LYS A 11 -16.33 -7.22 -9.81
CA LYS A 11 -17.67 -7.39 -10.34
C LYS A 11 -17.85 -6.64 -11.66
N VAL A 12 -17.52 -5.34 -11.67
CA VAL A 12 -17.59 -4.49 -12.85
C VAL A 12 -16.74 -5.05 -13.98
N LEU A 13 -15.50 -5.50 -13.70
CA LEU A 13 -14.64 -6.08 -14.72
C LEU A 13 -15.14 -7.44 -15.24
N SER A 14 -15.82 -8.23 -14.40
CA SER A 14 -16.39 -9.53 -14.78
C SER A 14 -17.67 -9.42 -15.62
N GLU A 15 -18.42 -8.32 -15.46
CA GLU A 15 -19.65 -8.06 -16.22
C GLU A 15 -19.38 -7.52 -17.63
N ASN A 16 -18.17 -7.00 -17.87
CA ASN A 16 -17.76 -6.43 -19.16
C ASN A 16 -16.90 -7.40 -19.97
N ALA A 17 -16.96 -7.29 -21.31
CA ALA A 17 -16.06 -8.06 -22.17
C ALA A 17 -14.61 -7.62 -21.95
N TRP A 18 -13.74 -8.57 -21.60
CA TRP A 18 -12.33 -8.28 -21.35
C TRP A 18 -11.59 -7.93 -22.64
N THR A 19 -10.98 -6.75 -22.69
CA THR A 19 -10.27 -6.23 -23.88
C THR A 19 -8.81 -5.86 -23.62
N CYS A 20 -8.34 -5.93 -22.38
CA CYS A 20 -6.97 -5.53 -22.02
C CYS A 20 -5.95 -6.57 -22.48
N SER A 21 -4.85 -6.11 -23.07
CA SER A 21 -3.73 -6.95 -23.53
C SER A 21 -2.37 -6.47 -23.01
N CYS A 22 -2.33 -5.77 -21.87
CA CYS A 22 -1.07 -5.33 -21.26
C CYS A 22 -0.26 -6.51 -20.71
N ALA A 23 1.05 -6.30 -20.46
CA ALA A 23 1.97 -7.33 -19.97
C ALA A 23 1.49 -8.03 -18.67
N GLY A 24 0.81 -7.30 -17.77
CA GLY A 24 0.28 -7.88 -16.53
C GLY A 24 -0.91 -8.83 -16.69
N CYS A 25 -1.55 -8.90 -17.86
CA CYS A 25 -2.71 -9.77 -18.11
C CYS A 25 -2.55 -10.67 -19.34
N ASN A 26 -1.70 -10.30 -20.29
CA ASN A 26 -1.47 -11.03 -21.54
C ASN A 26 -2.76 -11.41 -22.28
N GLY A 27 -3.76 -10.51 -22.28
CA GLY A 27 -5.04 -10.74 -22.95
C GLY A 27 -6.09 -11.49 -22.13
N VAL A 28 -5.76 -11.93 -20.92
CA VAL A 28 -6.65 -12.74 -20.07
C VAL A 28 -6.93 -12.00 -18.76
N PHE A 29 -8.20 -11.89 -18.36
CA PHE A 29 -8.57 -11.25 -17.10
C PHE A 29 -7.84 -11.93 -15.93
N PRO A 30 -6.92 -11.23 -15.22
CA PRO A 30 -6.07 -11.87 -14.21
C PRO A 30 -6.81 -11.96 -12.87
N LYS A 31 -7.99 -12.59 -12.89
CA LYS A 31 -8.82 -12.85 -11.72
C LYS A 31 -8.07 -13.77 -10.76
N ARG A 32 -8.14 -13.45 -9.48
CA ARG A 32 -7.60 -14.25 -8.38
C ARG A 32 -8.71 -14.60 -7.41
N GLU A 33 -8.54 -15.73 -6.77
CA GLU A 33 -9.47 -16.22 -5.76
C GLU A 33 -8.64 -16.87 -4.66
N VAL A 34 -8.87 -16.45 -3.42
CA VAL A 34 -8.24 -17.07 -2.26
C VAL A 34 -9.32 -17.70 -1.41
N LYS A 35 -9.17 -19.00 -1.13
CA LYS A 35 -10.16 -19.81 -0.42
C LYS A 35 -9.60 -20.24 0.93
N TRP A 36 -10.33 -19.90 1.97
CA TRP A 36 -10.14 -20.42 3.32
C TRP A 36 -11.36 -21.23 3.77
N ASP A 37 -11.21 -21.91 4.89
CA ASP A 37 -12.26 -22.66 5.58
C ASP A 37 -13.43 -21.78 6.04
N SER A 38 -13.17 -20.50 6.28
CA SER A 38 -14.09 -19.53 6.87
C SER A 38 -14.62 -18.49 5.88
N GLN A 39 -13.85 -18.16 4.84
CA GLN A 39 -14.24 -17.19 3.81
C GLN A 39 -13.57 -17.46 2.45
N VAL A 40 -14.15 -16.92 1.38
CA VAL A 40 -13.50 -16.79 0.07
C VAL A 40 -13.41 -15.31 -0.30
N ARG A 41 -12.30 -14.88 -0.90
CA ARG A 41 -12.15 -13.53 -1.44
C ARG A 41 -11.78 -13.59 -2.92
N GLU A 42 -12.50 -12.84 -3.74
CA GLU A 42 -12.17 -12.64 -5.15
C GLU A 42 -11.40 -11.33 -5.35
N SER A 43 -10.37 -11.34 -6.17
CA SER A 43 -9.56 -10.17 -6.49
C SER A 43 -9.10 -10.24 -7.96
N ALA A 44 -8.28 -9.30 -8.39
CA ALA A 44 -7.54 -9.39 -9.63
C ALA A 44 -6.16 -8.73 -9.49
N SER A 45 -5.19 -9.16 -10.29
CA SER A 45 -3.82 -8.63 -10.20
C SER A 45 -3.74 -7.15 -10.58
N ILE A 46 -3.31 -6.30 -9.64
CA ILE A 46 -3.06 -4.86 -9.86
C ILE A 46 -1.95 -4.59 -10.88
N LEU A 47 -1.17 -5.59 -11.28
CA LEU A 47 -0.16 -5.44 -12.33
C LEU A 47 -0.78 -5.29 -13.74
N CYS A 48 -2.09 -5.44 -13.89
CA CYS A 48 -2.81 -5.16 -15.13
C CYS A 48 -3.33 -3.72 -15.16
N ASN A 49 -3.09 -2.99 -16.25
CA ASN A 49 -3.49 -1.58 -16.41
C ASN A 49 -5.00 -1.37 -16.15
N THR A 50 -5.84 -2.24 -16.71
CA THR A 50 -7.30 -2.13 -16.55
C THR A 50 -7.74 -2.46 -15.12
N VAL A 51 -7.10 -3.43 -14.47
CA VAL A 51 -7.37 -3.72 -13.05
C VAL A 51 -6.91 -2.57 -12.16
N ALA A 52 -5.68 -2.08 -12.34
CA ALA A 52 -5.13 -0.98 -11.55
C ALA A 52 -5.99 0.27 -11.66
N SER A 53 -6.41 0.64 -12.87
CA SER A 53 -7.31 1.77 -13.06
C SER A 53 -8.65 1.55 -12.35
N ALA A 54 -9.24 0.35 -12.48
CA ALA A 54 -10.48 0.03 -11.79
C ALA A 54 -10.34 0.04 -10.26
N VAL A 55 -9.22 -0.44 -9.71
CA VAL A 55 -8.93 -0.45 -8.27
C VAL A 55 -8.69 0.96 -7.75
N LEU A 56 -7.82 1.73 -8.38
CA LEU A 56 -7.32 3.00 -7.83
C LEU A 56 -8.28 4.16 -8.11
N ASN A 57 -8.90 4.22 -9.29
CA ASN A 57 -9.60 5.43 -9.74
C ASN A 57 -11.10 5.47 -9.39
N SER A 58 -11.65 4.40 -8.83
CA SER A 58 -13.03 4.38 -8.34
C SER A 58 -13.09 4.47 -6.81
N PRO A 59 -13.85 5.41 -6.21
CA PRO A 59 -14.00 5.48 -4.77
C PRO A 59 -14.78 4.28 -4.19
N THR A 60 -15.51 3.53 -5.03
CA THR A 60 -16.31 2.37 -4.61
C THR A 60 -15.61 1.03 -4.85
N SER A 61 -14.34 1.02 -5.29
CA SER A 61 -13.61 -0.22 -5.64
C SER A 61 -13.72 -1.33 -4.61
N PHE A 62 -13.66 -0.97 -3.32
CA PHE A 62 -13.73 -1.91 -2.20
C PHE A 62 -15.11 -2.04 -1.56
N GLN A 63 -16.17 -1.57 -2.22
CA GLN A 63 -17.53 -1.96 -1.83
C GLN A 63 -17.69 -3.47 -2.07
N LEU A 64 -18.01 -4.20 -1.00
CA LEU A 64 -18.05 -5.67 -1.03
C LEU A 64 -19.45 -6.18 -1.40
N HIS A 65 -19.48 -7.13 -2.32
CA HIS A 65 -20.64 -7.94 -2.67
C HIS A 65 -20.47 -9.33 -2.04
N THR A 66 -21.53 -9.88 -1.45
CA THR A 66 -21.50 -11.17 -0.77
C THR A 66 -22.28 -12.22 -1.53
N SER A 67 -21.74 -13.43 -1.58
CA SER A 67 -22.40 -14.64 -2.09
C SER A 67 -22.01 -15.85 -1.25
N GLU A 68 -22.62 -17.01 -1.49
CA GLU A 68 -22.27 -18.25 -0.79
C GLU A 68 -21.55 -19.22 -1.73
N VAL A 69 -20.44 -19.78 -1.25
CA VAL A 69 -19.63 -20.76 -1.98
C VAL A 69 -19.21 -21.93 -1.09
N GLN A 70 -18.59 -22.94 -1.69
CA GLN A 70 -17.97 -24.04 -0.93
C GLN A 70 -16.72 -23.55 -0.20
N ALA A 71 -16.49 -24.11 0.99
CA ALA A 71 -15.31 -23.79 1.78
C ALA A 71 -14.03 -24.28 1.11
N GLY A 72 -12.94 -23.54 1.30
CA GLY A 72 -11.60 -24.02 1.00
C GLY A 72 -11.06 -24.92 2.11
N ASP A 73 -9.87 -25.46 1.87
CA ASP A 73 -9.18 -26.34 2.82
C ASP A 73 -8.16 -25.60 3.71
N SER A 74 -7.81 -24.36 3.34
CA SER A 74 -6.80 -23.57 4.05
C SER A 74 -7.39 -22.89 5.28
N VAL A 75 -6.71 -23.00 6.42
CA VAL A 75 -7.16 -22.33 7.66
C VAL A 75 -6.74 -20.87 7.67
N LEU A 76 -7.69 -19.99 8.00
CA LEU A 76 -7.40 -18.58 8.32
C LEU A 76 -7.64 -18.32 9.80
N SER A 77 -6.56 -18.10 10.57
CA SER A 77 -6.68 -17.91 12.01
C SER A 77 -7.56 -16.71 12.37
N GLU A 78 -8.39 -16.83 13.41
CA GLU A 78 -9.24 -15.74 13.89
C GLU A 78 -8.41 -14.50 14.26
N LYS A 79 -7.21 -14.70 14.82
CA LYS A 79 -6.26 -13.62 15.12
C LYS A 79 -5.86 -12.87 13.85
N THR A 80 -5.48 -13.57 12.77
CA THR A 80 -5.15 -12.95 11.48
C THR A 80 -6.34 -12.18 10.91
N GLN A 81 -7.55 -12.74 10.99
CA GLN A 81 -8.76 -12.06 10.51
C GLN A 81 -9.01 -10.75 11.27
N LEU A 82 -8.92 -10.82 12.60
CA LEU A 82 -9.14 -9.67 13.47
C LEU A 82 -8.08 -8.59 13.26
N VAL A 83 -6.81 -8.98 13.11
CA VAL A 83 -5.71 -8.04 12.80
C VAL A 83 -5.88 -7.42 11.41
N ASN A 84 -6.21 -8.20 10.38
CA ASN A 84 -6.50 -7.68 9.04
C ASN A 84 -7.65 -6.66 9.07
N GLN A 85 -8.73 -6.99 9.76
CA GLN A 85 -9.87 -6.08 9.92
C GLN A 85 -9.50 -4.82 10.70
N GLY A 86 -8.65 -4.94 11.72
CA GLY A 86 -8.14 -3.79 12.46
C GLY A 86 -7.33 -2.84 11.57
N CYS A 87 -6.47 -3.37 10.71
CA CYS A 87 -5.74 -2.56 9.73
C CYS A 87 -6.68 -1.86 8.72
N ILE A 88 -7.72 -2.56 8.24
CA ILE A 88 -8.74 -1.98 7.35
C ILE A 88 -9.50 -0.85 8.06
N ASN A 89 -9.87 -1.06 9.32
CA ASN A 89 -10.62 -0.06 10.09
C ASN A 89 -9.79 1.18 10.39
N LEU A 90 -8.48 1.04 10.63
CA LEU A 90 -7.57 2.19 10.76
C LEU A 90 -7.46 2.97 9.44
N LEU A 91 -7.45 2.29 8.29
CA LEU A 91 -7.44 2.95 6.97
C LEU A 91 -8.73 3.70 6.67
N VAL A 92 -9.88 3.07 6.89
CA VAL A 92 -11.18 3.61 6.45
C VAL A 92 -11.80 4.54 7.49
N GLY A 93 -11.51 4.32 8.77
CA GLY A 93 -12.16 5.01 9.89
C GLY A 93 -11.62 6.40 10.17
N SER A 94 -10.47 6.78 9.60
CA SER A 94 -9.78 8.01 9.95
C SER A 94 -9.68 9.00 8.80
N ALA A 95 -9.75 10.30 9.11
CA ALA A 95 -9.42 11.39 8.20
C ALA A 95 -7.93 11.80 8.27
N ALA A 96 -7.10 11.06 9.01
CA ALA A 96 -5.69 11.35 9.15
C ALA A 96 -4.93 11.20 7.81
N LYS A 97 -3.77 11.85 7.73
CA LYS A 97 -2.82 11.63 6.62
C LYS A 97 -2.45 10.14 6.56
N ILE A 98 -2.19 9.66 5.34
CA ILE A 98 -1.84 8.26 5.07
C ILE A 98 -0.60 7.82 5.86
N SER A 99 0.44 8.66 5.92
CA SER A 99 1.65 8.37 6.71
C SER A 99 1.36 8.13 8.20
N ILE A 100 0.47 8.93 8.79
CA ILE A 100 0.04 8.76 10.19
C ILE A 100 -0.80 7.49 10.36
N THR A 101 -1.64 7.17 9.39
CA THR A 101 -2.44 5.94 9.39
C THR A 101 -1.55 4.69 9.28
N LEU A 102 -0.51 4.73 8.44
CA LEU A 102 0.49 3.67 8.34
C LEU A 102 1.31 3.53 9.64
N PHE A 103 1.64 4.66 10.29
CA PHE A 103 2.27 4.64 11.60
C PHE A 103 1.37 3.95 12.64
N ALA A 104 0.08 4.28 12.67
CA ALA A 104 -0.92 3.64 13.52
C ALA A 104 -1.00 2.13 13.27
N ILE A 105 -1.02 1.70 12.01
CA ILE A 105 -1.02 0.29 11.62
C ILE A 105 0.24 -0.41 12.13
N GLY A 106 1.44 0.16 11.93
CA GLY A 106 2.69 -0.45 12.39
C GLY A 106 2.75 -0.63 13.90
N ALA A 107 2.30 0.38 14.65
CA ALA A 107 2.23 0.33 16.10
C ALA A 107 1.14 -0.64 16.59
N PHE A 108 -0.02 -0.69 15.92
CA PHE A 108 -1.06 -1.69 16.17
C PHE A 108 -0.54 -3.11 15.93
N LEU A 109 0.10 -3.38 14.81
CA LEU A 109 0.67 -4.69 14.47
C LEU A 109 1.72 -5.14 15.50
N SER A 110 2.61 -4.23 15.88
CA SER A 110 3.67 -4.50 16.86
C SER A 110 3.09 -4.92 18.23
N LYS A 111 2.01 -4.27 18.66
CA LYS A 111 1.28 -4.64 19.89
C LYS A 111 0.43 -5.89 19.71
N ALA A 112 -0.37 -5.98 18.66
CA ALA A 112 -1.28 -7.10 18.41
C ALA A 112 -0.55 -8.44 18.27
N LYS A 113 0.68 -8.44 17.75
CA LYS A 113 1.53 -9.63 17.66
C LYS A 113 1.82 -10.26 19.02
N THR A 114 2.01 -9.45 20.07
CA THR A 114 2.34 -9.94 21.43
C THR A 114 1.11 -10.42 22.21
N LEU A 115 -0.08 -10.05 21.75
CA LEU A 115 -1.34 -10.45 22.38
C LEU A 115 -1.78 -11.84 21.91
N THR A 116 -2.36 -12.60 22.84
CA THR A 116 -2.94 -13.92 22.59
C THR A 116 -4.46 -13.92 22.71
N SER A 117 -5.03 -12.96 23.46
CA SER A 117 -6.47 -12.79 23.62
C SER A 117 -7.06 -12.00 22.44
N LEU A 118 -8.09 -12.57 21.79
CA LEU A 118 -8.80 -11.89 20.71
C LEU A 118 -9.55 -10.65 21.22
N ASP A 119 -10.09 -10.70 22.44
CA ASP A 119 -10.78 -9.56 23.04
C ASP A 119 -9.83 -8.38 23.30
N GLU A 120 -8.57 -8.67 23.69
CA GLU A 120 -7.55 -7.63 23.88
C GLU A 120 -7.14 -7.01 22.54
N ILE A 121 -7.05 -7.79 21.47
CA ILE A 121 -6.76 -7.28 20.12
C ILE A 121 -7.92 -6.41 19.62
N ALA A 122 -9.16 -6.82 19.85
CA ALA A 122 -10.34 -6.03 19.49
C ALA A 122 -10.42 -4.72 20.28
N ALA A 123 -10.11 -4.75 21.58
CA ALA A 123 -10.02 -3.55 22.42
C ALA A 123 -8.90 -2.60 21.93
N LEU A 124 -7.73 -3.15 21.61
CA LEU A 124 -6.59 -2.42 21.07
C LEU A 124 -6.94 -1.71 19.76
N GLN A 125 -7.71 -2.35 18.88
CA GLN A 125 -8.16 -1.73 17.65
C GLN A 125 -9.00 -0.48 17.93
N ASN A 126 -9.98 -0.57 18.83
CA ASN A 126 -10.85 0.57 19.17
C ASN A 126 -10.06 1.70 19.84
N GLU A 127 -9.08 1.35 20.69
CA GLU A 127 -8.15 2.31 21.28
C GLU A 127 -7.37 3.05 20.17
N PHE A 128 -6.78 2.33 19.22
CA PHE A 128 -5.99 2.94 18.15
C PHE A 128 -6.82 3.83 17.22
N VAL A 129 -8.07 3.47 16.92
CA VAL A 129 -8.98 4.36 16.18
C VAL A 129 -9.19 5.67 16.95
N THR A 130 -9.45 5.58 18.26
CA THR A 130 -9.64 6.77 19.12
C THR A 130 -8.37 7.64 19.16
N LEU A 131 -7.19 7.03 19.35
CA LEU A 131 -5.91 7.74 19.40
C LEU A 131 -5.50 8.34 18.04
N LEU A 132 -6.01 7.77 16.95
CA LEU A 132 -5.80 8.31 15.60
C LEU A 132 -6.69 9.54 15.38
N ASP A 133 -7.96 9.45 15.79
CA ASP A 133 -8.95 10.52 15.64
C ASP A 133 -8.67 11.74 16.54
N ASP A 134 -8.17 11.52 17.75
CA ASP A 134 -7.81 12.60 18.68
C ASP A 134 -6.42 13.23 18.40
N GLY A 135 -5.67 12.68 17.43
CA GLY A 135 -4.37 13.17 17.02
C GLY A 135 -3.20 12.73 17.89
N THR A 136 -3.41 11.90 18.92
CA THR A 136 -2.35 11.39 19.79
C THR A 136 -1.28 10.63 19.00
N LEU A 137 -1.70 9.76 18.06
CA LEU A 137 -0.75 9.04 17.22
C LEU A 137 0.06 9.97 16.31
N ALA A 138 -0.52 11.09 15.85
CA ALA A 138 0.19 12.08 15.07
C ALA A 138 1.24 12.82 15.90
N MET A 139 1.00 13.03 17.20
CA MET A 139 2.00 13.58 18.12
C MET A 139 3.13 12.58 18.36
N SER A 140 2.82 11.32 18.65
CA SER A 140 3.82 10.26 18.85
C SER A 140 4.69 10.03 17.62
N ALA A 141 4.12 10.11 16.41
CA ALA A 141 4.88 9.96 15.17
C ALA A 141 5.99 11.04 15.03
N LYS A 142 5.73 12.27 15.49
CA LYS A 142 6.69 13.39 15.45
C LYS A 142 7.85 13.23 16.44
N GLU A 143 7.69 12.41 17.48
CA GLU A 143 8.74 12.16 18.48
C GLU A 143 9.76 11.12 18.01
N LEU A 144 9.46 10.40 16.94
CA LEU A 144 10.38 9.41 16.39
C LEU A 144 11.63 10.08 15.79
N PRO A 145 12.82 9.49 16.01
CA PRO A 145 14.04 9.99 15.39
C PRO A 145 13.96 9.83 13.87
N VAL A 146 14.36 10.86 13.14
CA VAL A 146 14.54 10.78 11.69
C VAL A 146 15.89 10.13 11.42
N ILE A 147 15.86 8.97 10.73
CA ILE A 147 17.07 8.25 10.33
C ILE A 147 17.21 8.34 8.81
N ASP A 148 17.95 9.35 8.38
CA ASP A 148 18.12 9.70 6.97
C ASP A 148 18.78 8.58 6.14
N SER A 149 19.64 7.75 6.74
CA SER A 149 20.32 6.68 6.02
C SER A 149 19.35 5.71 5.36
N PHE A 150 18.24 5.37 6.01
CA PHE A 150 17.25 4.45 5.44
C PHE A 150 16.51 5.08 4.26
N LYS A 151 16.23 6.39 4.31
CA LYS A 151 15.62 7.12 3.20
C LYS A 151 16.56 7.19 2.01
N LEU A 152 17.83 7.51 2.26
CA LEU A 152 18.87 7.57 1.23
C LEU A 152 19.10 6.22 0.55
N ASP A 153 19.10 5.13 1.32
CA ASP A 153 19.21 3.78 0.77
C ASP A 153 18.04 3.45 -0.16
N MET A 154 16.81 3.80 0.24
CA MET A 154 15.62 3.62 -0.60
C MET A 154 15.65 4.49 -1.86
N MET A 155 16.16 5.73 -1.78
CA MET A 155 16.29 6.62 -2.94
C MET A 155 17.23 6.08 -4.01
N ASN A 156 18.28 5.35 -3.62
CA ASN A 156 19.15 4.70 -4.59
C ASN A 156 18.41 3.65 -5.41
N GLY A 157 17.31 3.08 -4.88
CA GLY A 157 16.47 2.14 -5.61
C GLY A 157 15.60 2.78 -6.69
N LEU A 158 15.42 4.10 -6.67
CA LEU A 158 14.51 4.80 -7.58
C LEU A 158 14.95 4.69 -9.05
N SER A 159 16.25 4.73 -9.33
CA SER A 159 16.81 4.54 -10.69
C SER A 159 16.40 3.22 -11.34
N ALA A 160 16.16 2.18 -10.52
CA ALA A 160 15.75 0.86 -10.97
C ALA A 160 14.23 0.73 -11.15
N LEU A 161 13.46 1.77 -10.84
CA LEU A 161 12.01 1.77 -11.06
C LEU A 161 11.71 1.85 -12.56
N VAL A 162 11.14 0.77 -13.09
CA VAL A 162 10.71 0.71 -14.49
C VAL A 162 9.32 1.31 -14.61
N LEU A 163 9.24 2.49 -15.22
CA LEU A 163 7.99 3.16 -15.50
C LEU A 163 7.27 2.50 -16.69
N GLY A 164 5.94 2.41 -16.60
CA GLY A 164 5.12 1.83 -17.66
C GLY A 164 5.18 2.68 -18.95
N SER A 165 5.00 2.03 -20.11
CA SER A 165 5.12 2.67 -21.43
C SER A 165 4.14 3.80 -21.74
N GLY A 166 3.24 4.13 -20.81
CA GLY A 166 2.28 5.25 -20.92
C GLY A 166 2.64 6.46 -20.06
N ILE A 167 3.78 6.42 -19.35
CA ILE A 167 4.26 7.54 -18.55
C ILE A 167 5.22 8.37 -19.39
N GLU A 168 4.81 9.60 -19.73
CA GLU A 168 5.70 10.58 -20.35
C GLU A 168 6.37 11.41 -19.26
N LEU A 169 7.67 11.18 -19.08
CA LEU A 169 8.52 12.05 -18.26
C LEU A 169 9.07 13.18 -19.11
N ASP A 170 9.11 14.40 -18.57
CA ASP A 170 9.92 15.46 -19.17
C ASP A 170 11.42 15.17 -18.99
N ILE A 171 12.26 15.95 -19.68
CA ILE A 171 13.72 15.77 -19.65
C ILE A 171 14.27 15.92 -18.22
N SER A 172 13.70 16.80 -17.40
CA SER A 172 14.13 17.05 -16.02
C SER A 172 13.88 15.81 -15.15
N ALA A 173 12.68 15.26 -15.20
CA ALA A 173 12.29 14.06 -14.47
C ALA A 173 13.09 12.83 -14.95
N MET A 174 13.33 12.69 -16.27
CA MET A 174 14.20 11.64 -16.81
C MET A 174 15.63 11.75 -16.28
N LEU A 175 16.19 12.96 -16.22
CA LEU A 175 17.54 13.18 -15.69
C LEU A 175 17.59 12.87 -14.19
N LYS A 176 16.64 13.38 -13.40
CA LYS A 176 16.53 13.07 -11.96
C LYS A 176 16.46 11.57 -11.70
N LEU A 177 15.63 10.83 -12.45
CA LEU A 177 15.51 9.38 -12.33
C LEU A 177 16.81 8.64 -12.65
N ASN A 178 17.50 9.02 -13.73
CA ASN A 178 18.74 8.36 -14.15
C ASN A 178 19.96 8.72 -13.30
N GLU A 179 19.96 9.92 -12.69
CA GLU A 179 21.10 10.45 -11.94
C GLU A 179 20.93 10.36 -10.42
N VAL A 180 19.77 9.88 -9.93
CA VAL A 180 19.51 9.76 -8.49
C VAL A 180 20.60 8.97 -7.77
N GLU A 181 21.18 7.94 -8.37
CA GLU A 181 22.27 7.18 -7.75
C GLU A 181 23.52 8.03 -7.50
N VAL A 182 23.85 8.96 -8.41
CA VAL A 182 25.08 9.78 -8.33
C VAL A 182 24.90 11.07 -7.55
N PHE A 183 23.67 11.47 -7.23
CA PHE A 183 23.41 12.64 -6.40
C PHE A 183 24.05 12.50 -5.00
N SER A 184 24.58 13.61 -4.50
CA SER A 184 25.10 13.67 -3.14
C SER A 184 23.98 13.43 -2.12
N SER A 185 24.33 12.91 -0.95
CA SER A 185 23.35 12.71 0.13
C SER A 185 22.65 14.02 0.50
N GLU A 186 23.37 15.15 0.51
CA GLU A 186 22.78 16.46 0.79
C GLU A 186 21.71 16.85 -0.24
N TYR A 187 21.99 16.65 -1.54
CA TYR A 187 21.02 16.93 -2.58
C TYR A 187 19.77 16.04 -2.46
N LYS A 188 19.97 14.75 -2.18
CA LYS A 188 18.87 13.80 -1.95
C LYS A 188 17.97 14.22 -0.78
N LEU A 189 18.57 14.63 0.35
CA LEU A 189 17.81 15.09 1.51
C LEU A 189 17.06 16.39 1.24
N ASN A 190 17.67 17.33 0.51
CA ASN A 190 16.99 18.56 0.10
C ASN A 190 15.80 18.22 -0.81
N TRP A 191 15.99 17.33 -1.79
CA TRP A 191 14.90 16.90 -2.67
C TRP A 191 13.77 16.21 -1.91
N LEU A 192 14.07 15.37 -0.89
CA LEU A 192 13.05 14.78 -0.01
C LEU A 192 12.20 15.84 0.71
N GLN A 193 12.81 16.97 1.11
CA GLN A 193 12.07 18.07 1.72
C GLN A 193 11.15 18.74 0.70
N GLU A 194 11.63 18.95 -0.53
CA GLU A 194 10.85 19.54 -1.63
C GLU A 194 9.61 18.71 -1.97
N ILE A 195 9.72 17.38 -1.98
CA ILE A 195 8.61 16.48 -2.33
C ILE A 195 7.77 16.03 -1.13
N SER A 196 7.99 16.61 0.05
CA SER A 196 7.35 16.17 1.29
C SER A 196 5.81 16.24 1.24
N ASP A 197 5.26 17.16 0.46
CA ASP A 197 3.82 17.42 0.29
C ASP A 197 3.20 16.85 -1.01
N CYS A 198 3.96 16.12 -1.85
CA CYS A 198 3.44 15.60 -3.14
C CYS A 198 2.25 14.64 -2.99
N GLU A 199 2.10 14.00 -1.81
CA GLU A 199 0.94 13.17 -1.49
C GLU A 199 -0.40 13.94 -1.58
N SER A 200 -0.37 15.25 -1.36
CA SER A 200 -1.57 16.11 -1.41
C SER A 200 -2.06 16.41 -2.82
N GLU A 201 -1.25 16.13 -3.84
CA GLU A 201 -1.62 16.26 -5.26
C GLU A 201 -2.49 15.10 -5.74
N VAL A 202 -2.57 14.01 -4.97
CA VAL A 202 -3.34 12.81 -5.28
C VAL A 202 -4.62 12.77 -4.45
N GLU A 203 -5.73 12.32 -5.05
CA GLU A 203 -6.97 12.13 -4.31
C GLU A 203 -6.79 11.12 -3.18
N TYR A 204 -7.23 11.45 -1.97
CA TYR A 204 -7.16 10.56 -0.81
C TYR A 204 -7.76 9.16 -1.08
N SER A 205 -8.81 9.09 -1.90
CA SER A 205 -9.44 7.81 -2.29
C SER A 205 -8.49 6.88 -3.06
N GLN A 206 -7.60 7.42 -3.89
CA GLN A 206 -6.62 6.62 -4.63
C GLN A 206 -5.56 6.03 -3.69
N TRP A 207 -5.10 6.82 -2.72
CA TRP A 207 -4.22 6.34 -1.66
C TRP A 207 -4.89 5.27 -0.80
N LEU A 208 -6.13 5.52 -0.37
CA LEU A 208 -6.91 4.56 0.40
C LEU A 208 -7.02 3.22 -0.36
N ASN A 209 -7.40 3.27 -1.64
CA ASN A 209 -7.51 2.09 -2.49
C ASN A 209 -6.17 1.36 -2.67
N TYR A 210 -5.07 2.10 -2.82
CA TYR A 210 -3.73 1.55 -2.92
C TYR A 210 -3.36 0.70 -1.69
N PHE A 211 -3.72 1.15 -0.49
CA PHE A 211 -3.45 0.42 0.76
C PHE A 211 -4.51 -0.63 1.10
N LEU A 212 -5.76 -0.45 0.70
CA LEU A 212 -6.81 -1.47 0.87
C LEU A 212 -6.56 -2.70 0.00
N TYR A 213 -5.95 -2.51 -1.17
CA TYR A 213 -5.65 -3.60 -2.10
C TYR A 213 -4.93 -4.79 -1.44
N PRO A 214 -3.74 -4.65 -0.82
CA PRO A 214 -3.08 -5.77 -0.15
C PRO A 214 -3.86 -6.32 1.05
N MET A 215 -4.66 -5.49 1.73
CA MET A 215 -5.48 -5.93 2.86
C MET A 215 -6.59 -6.87 2.42
N PHE A 216 -7.16 -6.61 1.24
CA PHE A 216 -8.21 -7.44 0.69
C PHE A 216 -7.65 -8.64 -0.09
N ASP A 217 -6.74 -8.38 -1.02
CA ASP A 217 -6.22 -9.36 -1.99
C ASP A 217 -5.44 -10.51 -1.33
N SER A 218 -4.62 -10.21 -0.32
CA SER A 218 -3.67 -11.17 0.27
C SER A 218 -3.80 -11.28 1.80
N VAL A 219 -4.78 -10.61 2.43
CA VAL A 219 -4.98 -10.57 3.89
C VAL A 219 -3.75 -10.03 4.63
N PHE A 220 -3.41 -8.76 4.38
CA PHE A 220 -2.36 -8.07 5.15
C PHE A 220 -2.61 -8.14 6.68
N PRO A 221 -1.59 -8.39 7.52
CA PRO A 221 -0.15 -8.49 7.22
C PRO A 221 0.32 -9.89 6.80
N GLY A 222 -0.59 -10.81 6.47
CA GLY A 222 -0.31 -12.18 6.05
C GLY A 222 -0.70 -13.22 7.10
N THR A 223 -0.79 -14.47 6.67
CA THR A 223 -1.17 -15.61 7.53
C THR A 223 -0.03 -16.09 8.44
N ASP A 224 1.23 -15.74 8.13
CA ASP A 224 2.40 -16.07 8.93
C ASP A 224 2.77 -14.90 9.85
N GLU A 225 2.53 -15.05 11.16
CA GLU A 225 2.83 -14.03 12.18
C GLU A 225 4.31 -13.65 12.25
N SER A 226 5.21 -14.55 11.86
CA SER A 226 6.65 -14.26 11.85
C SER A 226 7.03 -13.24 10.76
N MET A 227 6.18 -13.12 9.73
CA MET A 227 6.40 -12.24 8.57
C MET A 227 5.70 -10.88 8.70
N TRP A 228 4.91 -10.63 9.74
CA TRP A 228 4.12 -9.40 9.84
C TRP A 228 4.94 -8.11 9.79
N GLU A 229 6.07 -8.07 10.51
CA GLU A 229 6.96 -6.90 10.50
C GLU A 229 7.63 -6.71 9.14
N GLN A 230 7.97 -7.80 8.45
CA GLN A 230 8.53 -7.75 7.11
C GLN A 230 7.50 -7.19 6.13
N ASN A 231 6.28 -7.71 6.15
CA ASN A 231 5.22 -7.30 5.24
C ASN A 231 4.80 -5.83 5.49
N PHE A 232 4.82 -5.38 6.75
CA PHE A 232 4.63 -3.97 7.08
C PHE A 232 5.76 -3.08 6.58
N LEU A 233 7.03 -3.50 6.73
CA LEU A 233 8.17 -2.79 6.17
C LEU A 233 8.03 -2.66 4.65
N GLU A 234 7.70 -3.74 3.95
CA GLU A 234 7.50 -3.72 2.50
C GLU A 234 6.39 -2.75 2.08
N LEU A 235 5.29 -2.69 2.84
CA LEU A 235 4.22 -1.72 2.61
C LEU A 235 4.72 -0.27 2.73
N CYS A 236 5.54 0.02 3.75
CA CYS A 236 6.13 1.34 3.96
C CYS A 236 7.18 1.68 2.89
N GLN A 237 7.98 0.71 2.43
CA GLN A 237 8.92 0.88 1.33
C GLN A 237 8.19 1.19 0.02
N ARG A 238 7.07 0.51 -0.27
CA ARG A 238 6.24 0.80 -1.45
C ARG A 238 5.58 2.17 -1.38
N HIS A 239 5.09 2.57 -0.21
CA HIS A 239 4.60 3.93 0.02
C HIS A 239 5.68 4.97 -0.28
N PHE A 240 6.87 4.80 0.31
CA PHE A 240 7.99 5.72 0.13
C PHE A 240 8.46 5.77 -1.32
N MET A 241 8.58 4.62 -1.99
CA MET A 241 8.94 4.57 -3.41
C MET A 241 7.90 5.28 -4.30
N LEU A 242 6.61 5.13 -3.99
CA LEU A 242 5.55 5.85 -4.70
C LEU A 242 5.66 7.36 -4.47
N LYS A 243 5.92 7.79 -3.23
CA LYS A 243 6.17 9.20 -2.91
C LYS A 243 7.35 9.78 -3.70
N LEU A 244 8.47 9.06 -3.77
CA LEU A 244 9.63 9.45 -4.58
C LEU A 244 9.26 9.58 -6.06
N ALA A 245 8.54 8.59 -6.58
CA ALA A 245 8.13 8.57 -7.97
C ALA A 245 7.17 9.73 -8.31
N LEU A 246 6.23 10.06 -7.42
CA LEU A 246 5.37 11.24 -7.53
C LEU A 246 6.20 12.54 -7.49
N GLY A 247 7.22 12.59 -6.64
CA GLY A 247 8.16 13.70 -6.54
C GLY A 247 8.99 13.97 -7.81
N LEU A 248 9.01 13.05 -8.78
CA LEU A 248 9.57 13.32 -10.12
C LEU A 248 8.66 14.24 -10.94
N PHE A 249 7.37 14.29 -10.61
CA PHE A 249 6.34 15.07 -11.34
C PHE A 249 5.97 16.38 -10.67
N SER A 250 6.44 16.65 -9.44
CA SER A 250 6.10 17.86 -8.67
C SER A 250 6.49 19.17 -9.39
N ASP A 251 7.45 19.12 -10.30
CA ASP A 251 7.92 20.27 -11.09
C ASP A 251 7.36 20.28 -12.53
N THR A 252 6.54 19.30 -12.91
CA THR A 252 6.03 19.17 -14.28
C THR A 252 4.78 20.02 -14.47
N GLU A 253 4.66 20.72 -15.61
CA GLU A 253 3.47 21.54 -15.92
C GLU A 253 2.17 20.72 -16.01
N SER A 254 2.30 19.41 -16.26
CA SER A 254 1.18 18.47 -16.43
C SER A 254 0.53 18.05 -15.11
N GLY A 255 1.23 18.20 -13.97
CA GLY A 255 0.78 17.68 -12.67
C GLY A 255 0.60 16.16 -12.65
N ILE A 256 -0.05 15.66 -11.59
CA ILE A 256 -0.30 14.23 -11.38
C ILE A 256 -1.78 13.94 -11.65
N ASP A 257 -2.09 13.41 -12.83
CA ASP A 257 -3.44 12.90 -13.13
C ASP A 257 -3.65 11.47 -12.61
N LYS A 258 -4.89 10.97 -12.74
CA LYS A 258 -5.28 9.66 -12.20
C LYS A 258 -4.53 8.51 -12.87
N GLU A 259 -4.32 8.63 -14.17
CA GLU A 259 -3.63 7.67 -15.01
C GLU A 259 -2.13 7.61 -14.66
N THR A 260 -1.51 8.76 -14.42
CA THR A 260 -0.12 8.88 -13.97
C THR A 260 0.05 8.24 -12.60
N PHE A 261 -0.79 8.58 -11.62
CA PHE A 261 -0.77 7.92 -10.31
C PHE A 261 -0.93 6.40 -10.44
N THR A 262 -1.89 5.94 -11.26
CA THR A 262 -2.14 4.52 -11.49
C THR A 262 -0.89 3.82 -12.02
N ALA A 263 -0.23 4.41 -13.03
CA ALA A 263 0.94 3.82 -13.64
C ALA A 263 2.15 3.81 -12.70
N LEU A 264 2.34 4.85 -11.89
CA LEU A 264 3.38 4.89 -10.85
C LEU A 264 3.12 3.86 -9.76
N ALA A 265 1.88 3.76 -9.26
CA ALA A 265 1.48 2.76 -8.29
C ALA A 265 1.71 1.33 -8.82
N MET A 266 1.41 1.07 -10.08
CA MET A 266 1.73 -0.22 -10.70
C MET A 266 3.24 -0.49 -10.75
N ALA A 267 4.03 0.52 -11.12
CA ALA A 267 5.48 0.41 -11.18
C ALA A 267 6.04 0.04 -9.78
N THR A 268 5.55 0.67 -8.72
CA THR A 268 5.98 0.38 -7.35
C THR A 268 5.53 -0.99 -6.86
N TRP A 269 4.40 -1.53 -7.34
CA TRP A 269 3.99 -2.91 -7.08
C TRP A 269 4.84 -3.94 -7.83
N SER A 270 5.31 -3.60 -9.02
CA SER A 270 6.20 -4.46 -9.82
C SER A 270 7.67 -4.41 -9.40
N TYR A 271 8.05 -3.39 -8.64
CA TYR A 271 9.41 -3.18 -8.18
C TYR A 271 9.81 -4.21 -7.12
N ASP A 272 10.97 -4.83 -7.32
CA ASP A 272 11.62 -5.72 -6.37
C ASP A 272 12.24 -4.89 -5.25
N LEU A 273 11.58 -4.90 -4.09
CA LEU A 273 12.01 -4.12 -2.94
C LEU A 273 13.36 -4.59 -2.39
N PRO A 274 14.22 -3.68 -1.93
CA PRO A 274 15.48 -4.06 -1.31
C PRO A 274 15.20 -4.85 -0.03
N THR A 275 15.83 -6.02 0.07
CA THR A 275 15.73 -6.86 1.26
C THR A 275 16.57 -6.25 2.37
N VAL A 276 15.94 -5.88 3.48
CA VAL A 276 16.64 -5.33 4.64
C VAL A 276 16.81 -6.41 5.70
N SER A 277 18.03 -6.93 5.83
CA SER A 277 18.43 -7.90 6.87
C SER A 277 18.77 -7.21 8.20
N HIS A 278 17.95 -6.23 8.63
CA HIS A 278 18.13 -5.58 9.93
C HIS A 278 17.20 -6.19 10.97
N ALA A 279 17.66 -6.28 12.22
CA ALA A 279 16.86 -6.76 13.35
C ALA A 279 15.69 -5.80 13.69
N GLU A 280 15.73 -4.57 13.20
CA GLU A 280 14.82 -3.48 13.58
C GLU A 280 13.95 -3.02 12.39
N LYS A 281 13.21 -3.94 11.78
CA LYS A 281 12.36 -3.67 10.61
C LYS A 281 11.33 -2.57 10.87
N SER A 282 10.72 -2.56 12.05
CA SER A 282 9.77 -1.51 12.44
C SER A 282 10.41 -0.13 12.50
N LEU A 283 11.66 -0.02 12.96
CA LEU A 283 12.37 1.27 13.02
C LEU A 283 12.60 1.84 11.61
N ILE A 284 13.01 0.98 10.67
CA ILE A 284 13.17 1.35 9.27
C ILE A 284 11.82 1.78 8.70
N ALA A 285 10.77 0.97 8.89
CA ALA A 285 9.43 1.26 8.39
C ALA A 285 8.93 2.63 8.87
N PHE A 286 9.05 2.92 10.17
CA PHE A 286 8.65 4.22 10.72
C PHE A 286 9.52 5.38 10.22
N SER A 287 10.81 5.15 10.00
CA SER A 287 11.71 6.17 9.45
C SER A 287 11.33 6.57 8.01
N LEU A 288 10.72 5.67 7.25
CA LEU A 288 10.24 5.92 5.89
C LEU A 288 8.88 6.65 5.83
N LEU A 289 8.16 6.74 6.96
CA LEU A 289 6.87 7.43 7.04
C LEU A 289 7.00 8.91 7.45
N ASN A 290 8.12 9.26 8.09
CA ASN A 290 8.44 10.60 8.55
C ASN A 290 9.24 11.41 7.53
#